data_AF-A0A8W7PER1-F1
#
_entry.id   AF-A0A8W7PER1-F1
#
_cell.length_a   1.000
_cell.length_b   1.000
_cell.length_c   1.000
_cell.angle_alpha   90.00
_cell.angle_beta   90.00
_cell.angle_gamma   90.00
#
_symmetry.space_group_name_H-M   'P 1'
#
loop_
_entity.id
_entity.type
_entity.pdbx_description
1 polymer ?
#
loop_
_entity_poly.entity_id
_entity_poly.type
_entity_poly.pdbx_seq_one_letter_code
_entity_poly.pdbx_strand_id
1 'polypeptide(L)'
;MGTDVKKAEVKDEEEGINGTIGGGSAGSLVNETDIFDHISGNPRVFYKNQQINDPELTDSEKRTILRDVLNKSHGTFLSRFGFFMHDEHLRYFEQDEQTLAYSPDERYEIDYHLERIRRLRNGGRAVEVRNRRYAALQRMCTDGTYFSETEMMQRDPLLYEQLVGQFLTEREKRERDASVPVPQSVVGILLSKIDQDQAKETLQKLETEERHQEQEEDSQPAERIADRSRPNSPGFPRAQWGNFDEEEVERVAAQREAREKRAHQRRLAIPPAHLVTAGERDLLRDEFIGIMHARFIAGEEEEFDYTKVDNSDDYDDLDTVEQDEQERYFDDEEEEEEQEDGATATANAERSCNRMEVEKEDESEDDLDIYMRHLNRHLEQQQQQRTTSVDGPVRDPNCEYDSDDE
;
A
#
# COMPACT_ATOMS: atom_id res chain seq x y z
N MET A 1 0.04 52.03 -76.55
CA MET A 1 -0.74 50.81 -76.88
C MET A 1 -1.49 50.43 -75.62
N GLY A 2 -2.77 50.76 -75.55
CA GLY A 2 -3.60 50.53 -74.38
C GLY A 2 -5.01 50.23 -74.83
N THR A 3 -5.50 49.05 -74.50
CA THR A 3 -6.89 48.64 -74.70
C THR A 3 -7.30 47.84 -73.48
N ASP A 4 -8.05 48.50 -72.60
CA ASP A 4 -8.91 47.91 -71.58
C ASP A 4 -10.03 47.08 -72.22
N VAL A 5 -10.28 45.87 -71.72
CA VAL A 5 -11.60 45.22 -71.82
C VAL A 5 -11.90 44.47 -70.52
N LYS A 6 -12.95 44.94 -69.83
CA LYS A 6 -13.69 44.26 -68.76
C LYS A 6 -14.69 43.26 -69.38
N LYS A 7 -14.87 42.08 -68.77
CA LYS A 7 -16.11 41.25 -68.83
C LYS A 7 -15.98 40.09 -67.82
N ALA A 8 -16.67 40.13 -66.68
CA ALA A 8 -18.07 39.75 -66.43
C ALA A 8 -18.27 38.22 -66.28
N GLU A 9 -18.23 37.80 -65.01
CA GLU A 9 -19.27 37.06 -64.26
C GLU A 9 -20.26 36.20 -65.07
N VAL A 10 -20.24 34.88 -64.80
CA VAL A 10 -21.38 33.98 -64.97
C VAL A 10 -21.53 33.21 -63.65
N LYS A 11 -22.66 33.43 -62.98
CA LYS A 11 -23.21 32.60 -61.92
C LYS A 11 -24.21 31.66 -62.58
N ASP A 12 -24.21 30.39 -62.17
CA ASP A 12 -25.38 29.53 -62.23
C ASP A 12 -25.44 28.70 -60.94
N GLU A 13 -26.67 28.38 -60.57
CA GLU A 13 -27.21 28.25 -59.22
C GLU A 13 -27.07 26.86 -58.58
N GLU A 14 -27.35 26.85 -57.28
CA GLU A 14 -27.35 25.75 -56.32
C GLU A 14 -28.33 24.61 -56.66
N GLU A 15 -27.93 23.36 -56.38
CA GLU A 15 -28.82 22.38 -55.76
C GLU A 15 -28.11 21.70 -54.59
N GLY A 16 -28.67 21.91 -53.40
CA GLY A 16 -28.21 21.32 -52.14
C GLY A 16 -28.63 19.86 -52.01
N ILE A 17 -27.73 19.05 -51.48
CA ILE A 17 -28.06 17.78 -50.83
C ILE A 17 -27.41 17.80 -49.45
N ASN A 18 -28.23 18.07 -48.44
CA ASN A 18 -27.89 17.83 -47.03
C ASN A 18 -27.73 16.32 -46.81
N GLY A 19 -26.50 15.89 -46.59
CA GLY A 19 -26.16 14.54 -46.14
C GLY A 19 -25.35 14.61 -44.86
N THR A 20 -26.06 14.67 -43.73
CA THR A 20 -25.54 14.33 -42.41
C THR A 20 -24.93 12.93 -42.46
N ILE A 21 -23.61 12.82 -42.33
CA ILE A 21 -22.94 11.55 -41.99
C ILE A 21 -22.01 11.85 -40.82
N GLY A 22 -22.26 11.10 -39.75
CA GLY A 22 -21.76 11.33 -38.42
C GLY A 22 -20.24 11.29 -38.31
N GLY A 23 -19.75 11.99 -37.29
CA GLY A 23 -18.41 11.83 -36.77
C GLY A 23 -18.21 10.40 -36.27
N GLY A 24 -17.73 9.54 -37.16
CA GLY A 24 -16.92 8.41 -36.76
C GLY A 24 -15.54 8.95 -36.40
N SER A 25 -15.14 8.78 -35.15
CA SER A 25 -13.76 8.99 -34.71
C SER A 25 -12.85 8.03 -35.49
N ALA A 26 -12.39 8.45 -36.66
CA ALA A 26 -11.29 7.82 -37.36
C ALA A 26 -10.08 7.94 -36.43
N GLY A 27 -9.64 6.80 -35.86
CA GLY A 27 -8.44 6.77 -35.02
C GLY A 27 -7.30 7.41 -35.79
N SER A 28 -6.70 8.46 -35.21
CA SER A 28 -5.55 9.13 -35.81
C SER A 28 -4.46 8.09 -36.04
N LEU A 29 -4.10 7.84 -37.30
CA LEU A 29 -2.95 7.01 -37.64
C LEU A 29 -1.71 7.70 -37.05
N VAL A 30 -1.07 7.03 -36.11
CA VAL A 30 0.12 7.57 -35.45
C VAL A 30 1.28 7.41 -36.41
N ASN A 31 1.99 8.50 -36.68
CA ASN A 31 3.08 8.51 -37.65
C ASN A 31 4.43 8.39 -36.94
N GLU A 32 5.39 7.71 -37.58
CA GLU A 32 6.78 7.61 -37.09
C GLU A 32 7.42 8.97 -36.80
N THR A 33 7.03 10.00 -37.56
CA THR A 33 7.53 11.36 -37.36
C THR A 33 7.13 11.92 -36.00
N ASP A 34 5.90 11.67 -35.56
CA ASP A 34 5.39 12.17 -34.28
C ASP A 34 6.13 11.51 -33.10
N ILE A 35 6.37 10.20 -33.23
CA ILE A 35 7.20 9.41 -32.31
C ILE A 35 8.60 10.02 -32.19
N PHE A 36 9.27 10.29 -33.31
CA PHE A 36 10.63 10.82 -33.30
C PHE A 36 10.69 12.24 -32.74
N ASP A 37 9.72 13.08 -33.06
CA ASP A 37 9.62 14.45 -32.56
C ASP A 37 9.50 14.43 -31.04
N HIS A 38 8.60 13.60 -30.52
CA HIS A 38 8.40 13.45 -29.09
C HIS A 38 9.65 12.94 -28.36
N ILE A 39 10.27 11.87 -28.85
CA ILE A 39 11.49 11.32 -28.24
C ILE A 39 12.62 12.36 -28.32
N SER A 40 12.76 13.08 -29.43
CA SER A 40 13.81 14.10 -29.62
C SER A 40 13.71 15.31 -28.68
N GLY A 41 12.49 15.61 -28.22
CA GLY A 41 12.23 16.69 -27.27
C GLY A 41 12.58 16.35 -25.81
N ASN A 42 12.86 15.08 -25.50
CA ASN A 42 13.16 14.66 -24.13
C ASN A 42 14.69 14.62 -23.87
N PRO A 43 15.22 15.48 -22.98
CA PRO A 43 16.66 15.59 -22.74
C PRO A 43 17.26 14.38 -21.99
N ARG A 44 16.42 13.49 -21.44
CA ARG A 44 16.88 12.30 -20.71
C ARG A 44 17.12 11.09 -21.61
N VAL A 45 16.87 11.21 -22.91
CA VAL A 45 17.03 10.11 -23.86
C VAL A 45 18.49 9.95 -24.25
N PHE A 46 19.00 8.74 -24.12
CA PHE A 46 20.34 8.38 -24.52
C PHE A 46 20.36 7.72 -25.90
N TYR A 47 20.75 8.47 -26.93
CA TYR A 47 20.81 7.98 -28.32
C TYR A 47 22.09 7.22 -28.64
N LYS A 48 23.22 7.64 -28.06
CA LYS A 48 24.54 7.07 -28.31
C LYS A 48 25.47 7.41 -27.14
N ASN A 49 26.45 6.53 -26.89
CA ASN A 49 27.53 6.79 -25.96
C ASN A 49 28.45 7.90 -26.50
N GLN A 50 28.30 9.10 -25.92
CA GLN A 50 29.12 10.29 -26.20
C GLN A 50 30.17 10.42 -25.10
N GLN A 51 31.41 10.72 -25.48
CA GLN A 51 32.45 11.06 -24.51
C GLN A 51 32.22 12.49 -23.99
N ILE A 52 32.79 12.82 -22.83
CA ILE A 52 32.65 14.13 -22.14
C ILE A 52 32.93 15.36 -23.03
N ASN A 53 33.63 15.20 -24.16
CA ASN A 53 33.98 16.28 -25.10
C ASN A 53 33.33 16.14 -26.48
N ASP A 54 32.42 15.20 -26.68
CA ASP A 54 31.71 15.06 -27.96
C ASP A 54 30.64 16.17 -28.09
N PRO A 55 30.45 16.73 -29.30
CA PRO A 55 29.40 17.72 -29.54
C PRO A 55 28.01 17.10 -29.33
N GLU A 56 27.09 17.91 -28.80
CA GLU A 56 25.69 17.50 -28.64
C GLU A 56 25.09 17.11 -30.01
N LEU A 57 24.37 15.98 -30.04
CA LEU A 57 23.70 15.50 -31.25
C LEU A 57 22.66 16.52 -31.73
N THR A 58 22.70 16.82 -33.02
CA THR A 58 21.65 17.64 -33.67
C THR A 58 20.34 16.86 -33.75
N ASP A 59 19.20 17.56 -33.79
CA ASP A 59 17.88 16.90 -33.88
C ASP A 59 17.74 16.06 -35.15
N SER A 60 18.42 16.44 -36.25
CA SER A 60 18.50 15.63 -37.45
C SER A 60 19.24 14.31 -37.23
N GLU A 61 20.37 14.33 -36.52
CA GLU A 61 21.14 13.10 -36.21
C GLU A 61 20.38 12.20 -35.24
N LYS A 62 19.70 12.77 -34.23
CA LYS A 62 18.80 12.02 -33.34
C LYS A 62 17.74 11.27 -34.14
N ARG A 63 17.06 11.95 -35.07
CA ARG A 63 16.04 11.35 -35.94
C ARG A 63 16.59 10.23 -36.83
N THR A 64 17.80 10.40 -37.36
CA THR A 64 18.45 9.34 -38.15
C THR A 64 18.74 8.11 -37.30
N ILE A 65 19.26 8.29 -36.08
CA ILE A 65 19.52 7.17 -35.16
C ILE A 65 18.22 6.44 -34.80
N LEU A 66 17.16 7.19 -34.46
CA LEU A 66 15.86 6.59 -34.13
C LEU A 66 15.31 5.76 -35.30
N ARG A 67 15.36 6.31 -36.52
CA ARG A 67 14.91 5.61 -37.72
C ARG A 67 15.73 4.36 -38.01
N ASP A 68 17.05 4.42 -37.84
CA ASP A 68 17.94 3.28 -38.05
C ASP A 68 17.69 2.15 -37.03
N VAL A 69 17.31 2.48 -35.80
CA VAL A 69 16.95 1.47 -34.79
C VAL A 69 15.57 0.89 -35.08
N LEU A 70 14.58 1.74 -35.38
CA LEU A 70 13.20 1.32 -35.70
C LEU A 70 13.18 0.32 -36.87
N ASN A 71 13.91 0.65 -37.95
CA ASN A 71 13.98 -0.19 -39.15
C ASN A 71 14.72 -1.52 -38.93
N LYS A 72 15.54 -1.63 -37.89
CA LYS A 72 16.27 -2.88 -37.59
C LYS A 72 15.42 -3.85 -36.80
N SER A 73 14.77 -3.37 -35.75
CA SER A 73 13.88 -4.17 -34.91
C SER A 73 13.03 -3.25 -34.05
N HIS A 74 11.71 -3.41 -34.15
CA HIS A 74 10.74 -2.72 -33.31
C HIS A 74 10.89 -3.12 -31.83
N GLY A 75 11.24 -4.38 -31.52
CA GLY A 75 11.53 -4.84 -30.16
C GLY A 75 12.71 -4.09 -29.53
N THR A 76 13.84 -4.00 -30.24
CA THR A 76 15.00 -3.23 -29.75
C THR A 76 14.72 -1.73 -29.61
N PHE A 77 13.84 -1.18 -30.45
CA PHE A 77 13.40 0.20 -30.34
C PHE A 77 12.57 0.42 -29.06
N LEU A 78 11.60 -0.45 -28.79
CA LEU A 78 10.76 -0.39 -27.58
C LEU A 78 11.58 -0.59 -26.30
N SER A 79 12.52 -1.54 -26.29
CA SER A 79 13.41 -1.76 -25.15
C SER A 79 14.24 -0.52 -24.79
N ARG A 80 14.75 0.23 -25.78
CA ARG A 80 15.58 1.43 -25.53
C ARG A 80 14.78 2.71 -25.32
N PHE A 81 13.74 2.93 -26.13
CA PHE A 81 13.06 4.22 -26.23
C PHE A 81 11.61 4.18 -25.76
N GLY A 82 11.03 2.99 -25.57
CA GLY A 82 9.61 2.82 -25.27
C GLY A 82 9.15 3.54 -23.99
N PHE A 83 10.01 3.66 -22.97
CA PHE A 83 9.70 4.38 -21.74
C PHE A 83 9.55 5.91 -21.93
N PHE A 84 10.12 6.45 -23.00
CA PHE A 84 10.05 7.89 -23.32
C PHE A 84 8.90 8.22 -24.28
N MET A 85 8.00 7.27 -24.53
CA MET A 85 6.88 7.40 -25.47
C MET A 85 5.54 7.49 -24.73
N HIS A 86 4.54 8.11 -25.36
CA HIS A 86 3.17 8.15 -24.88
C HIS A 86 2.36 6.92 -25.33
N ASP A 87 1.24 6.65 -24.68
CA ASP A 87 0.29 5.59 -25.05
C ASP A 87 -0.11 5.64 -26.52
N GLU A 88 -0.36 6.84 -27.01
CA GLU A 88 -0.74 7.07 -28.40
C GLU A 88 0.35 6.54 -29.34
N HIS A 89 1.62 6.79 -29.01
CA HIS A 89 2.77 6.30 -29.78
C HIS A 89 2.92 4.78 -29.76
N LEU A 90 2.51 4.12 -28.67
CA LEU A 90 2.56 2.66 -28.57
C LEU A 90 1.57 1.99 -29.55
N ARG A 91 0.47 2.66 -29.89
CA ARG A 91 -0.50 2.16 -30.88
C ARG A 91 0.09 1.97 -32.28
N TYR A 92 1.18 2.67 -32.61
CA TYR A 92 1.90 2.47 -33.87
C TYR A 92 2.38 1.02 -34.03
N PHE A 93 2.78 0.36 -32.93
CA PHE A 93 3.29 -1.01 -32.97
C PHE A 93 2.16 -2.07 -33.00
N GLU A 94 0.93 -1.67 -32.71
CA GLU A 94 -0.27 -2.50 -32.72
C GLU A 94 -1.05 -2.39 -34.03
N GLN A 95 -0.71 -1.42 -34.87
CA GLN A 95 -1.35 -1.22 -36.17
C GLN A 95 -1.13 -2.45 -37.09
N ASP A 96 -2.16 -2.79 -37.86
CA ASP A 96 -2.17 -3.96 -38.74
C ASP A 96 -1.02 -3.92 -39.78
N GLU A 97 -0.64 -2.74 -40.25
CA GLU A 97 0.44 -2.56 -41.24
C GLU A 97 1.80 -3.08 -40.71
N GLN A 98 2.04 -2.91 -39.42
CA GLN A 98 3.27 -3.28 -38.74
C GLN A 98 3.18 -4.74 -38.27
N THR A 99 2.07 -5.12 -37.63
CA THR A 99 1.90 -6.46 -37.05
C THR A 99 1.86 -7.59 -38.09
N LEU A 100 1.41 -7.30 -39.32
CA LEU A 100 1.46 -8.27 -40.43
C LEU A 100 2.88 -8.58 -40.91
N ALA A 101 3.84 -7.68 -40.67
CA ALA A 101 5.23 -7.86 -41.07
C ALA A 101 6.04 -8.66 -40.03
N TYR A 102 5.49 -8.91 -38.84
CA TYR A 102 6.19 -9.56 -37.75
C TYR A 102 6.18 -11.09 -37.89
N SER A 103 7.32 -11.70 -37.63
CA SER A 103 7.41 -13.11 -37.27
C SER A 103 6.60 -13.39 -35.99
N PRO A 104 6.08 -14.61 -35.78
CA PRO A 104 5.43 -14.98 -34.51
C PRO A 104 6.28 -14.64 -33.26
N ASP A 105 7.59 -14.87 -33.34
CA ASP A 105 8.52 -14.57 -32.23
C ASP A 105 8.66 -13.06 -31.99
N GLU A 106 8.75 -12.27 -33.06
CA GLU A 106 8.84 -10.80 -32.98
C GLU A 106 7.55 -10.20 -32.42
N ARG A 107 6.40 -10.77 -32.79
CA ARG A 107 5.11 -10.33 -32.28
C ARG A 107 5.03 -10.52 -30.77
N TYR A 108 5.45 -11.69 -30.26
CA TYR A 108 5.51 -11.95 -28.82
C TYR A 108 6.46 -10.97 -28.10
N GLU A 109 7.66 -10.74 -28.64
CA GLU A 109 8.62 -9.79 -28.06
C GLU A 109 8.06 -8.36 -27.99
N ILE A 110 7.39 -7.91 -29.06
CA ILE A 110 6.78 -6.59 -29.15
C ILE A 110 5.62 -6.46 -28.17
N ASP A 111 4.71 -7.44 -28.15
CA ASP A 111 3.56 -7.47 -27.24
C ASP A 111 4.04 -7.44 -25.77
N TYR A 112 5.06 -8.23 -25.44
CA TYR A 112 5.70 -8.21 -24.12
C TYR A 112 6.26 -6.82 -23.76
N HIS A 113 6.97 -6.17 -24.68
CA HIS A 113 7.50 -4.83 -24.44
C HIS A 113 6.40 -3.78 -24.27
N LEU A 114 5.34 -3.83 -25.09
CA LEU A 114 4.20 -2.92 -25.00
C LEU A 114 3.49 -3.06 -23.65
N GLU A 115 3.24 -4.29 -23.23
CA GLU A 115 2.58 -4.57 -21.96
C GLU A 115 3.47 -4.17 -20.78
N ARG A 116 4.77 -4.48 -20.82
CA ARG A 116 5.73 -4.04 -19.81
C ARG A 116 5.76 -2.52 -19.66
N ILE A 117 5.79 -1.77 -20.77
CA ILE A 117 5.79 -0.30 -20.73
C ILE A 117 4.49 0.23 -20.09
N ARG A 118 3.34 -0.34 -20.45
CA ARG A 118 2.04 0.03 -19.89
C ARG A 118 1.96 -0.29 -18.40
N ARG A 119 2.39 -1.50 -17.99
CA ARG A 119 2.48 -1.91 -16.59
C ARG A 119 3.31 -0.93 -15.79
N LEU A 120 4.54 -0.65 -16.23
CA LEU A 120 5.45 0.28 -15.56
C LEU A 120 4.85 1.68 -15.35
N ARG A 121 4.06 2.17 -16.32
CA ARG A 121 3.42 3.50 -16.24
C ARG A 121 2.19 3.52 -15.32
N ASN A 122 1.46 2.41 -15.24
CA ASN A 122 0.25 2.26 -14.42
C ASN A 122 0.56 1.84 -12.98
N GLY A 123 1.74 2.17 -12.45
CA GLY A 123 2.15 1.81 -11.09
C GLY A 123 2.82 0.44 -10.97
N GLY A 124 3.01 -0.30 -12.06
CA GLY A 124 3.75 -1.57 -12.07
C GLY A 124 5.19 -1.42 -11.58
N ARG A 125 5.80 -0.24 -11.71
CA ARG A 125 7.11 0.03 -11.10
C ARG A 125 7.07 -0.05 -9.57
N ALA A 126 5.98 0.36 -8.93
CA ALA A 126 5.85 0.25 -7.49
C ALA A 126 5.75 -1.22 -7.05
N VAL A 127 5.03 -2.04 -7.83
CA VAL A 127 4.94 -3.49 -7.62
C VAL A 127 6.30 -4.15 -7.83
N GLU A 128 6.99 -3.88 -8.95
CA GLU A 128 8.35 -4.39 -9.21
C GLU A 128 9.33 -4.00 -8.10
N VAL A 129 9.31 -2.75 -7.65
CA VAL A 129 10.16 -2.29 -6.53
C VAL A 129 9.80 -3.02 -5.25
N ARG A 130 8.51 -3.21 -4.95
CA ARG A 130 8.06 -3.95 -3.76
C ARG A 130 8.54 -5.40 -3.81
N ASN A 131 8.42 -6.06 -4.96
CA ASN A 131 8.82 -7.45 -5.17
C ASN A 131 10.34 -7.61 -5.09
N ARG A 132 11.11 -6.71 -5.72
CA ARG A 132 12.58 -6.66 -5.60
C ARG A 132 13.03 -6.48 -4.16
N ARG A 133 12.39 -5.55 -3.42
CA ARG A 133 12.67 -5.34 -2.00
C ARG A 133 12.28 -6.57 -1.18
N TYR A 134 11.17 -7.24 -1.49
CA TYR A 134 10.79 -8.47 -0.81
C TYR A 134 11.81 -9.60 -1.04
N ALA A 135 12.29 -9.80 -2.28
CA ALA A 135 13.36 -10.75 -2.58
C ALA A 135 14.67 -10.40 -1.85
N ALA A 136 15.02 -9.11 -1.77
CA ALA A 136 16.17 -8.66 -1.01
C ALA A 136 16.01 -8.92 0.50
N LEU A 137 14.82 -8.67 1.04
CA LEU A 137 14.47 -8.95 2.42
C LEU A 137 14.65 -10.43 2.74
N GLN A 138 14.11 -11.33 1.90
CA GLN A 138 14.28 -12.77 2.07
C GLN A 138 15.75 -13.18 2.12
N ARG A 139 16.59 -12.68 1.20
CA ARG A 139 18.04 -12.97 1.20
C ARG A 139 18.72 -12.46 2.47
N MET A 140 18.38 -11.26 2.94
CA MET A 140 18.95 -10.71 4.17
C MET A 140 18.50 -11.45 5.43
N CYS A 141 17.27 -11.98 5.44
CA CYS A 141 16.80 -12.86 6.50
C CYS A 141 17.57 -14.18 6.52
N THR A 142 17.87 -14.77 5.35
CA THR A 142 18.67 -16.00 5.30
C THR A 142 20.13 -15.79 5.67
N ASP A 143 20.69 -14.64 5.30
CA ASP A 143 22.07 -14.26 5.65
C ASP A 143 22.20 -13.92 7.15
N GLY A 144 21.10 -13.50 7.78
CA GLY A 144 21.01 -13.23 9.22
C GLY A 144 21.78 -11.99 9.69
N THR A 145 22.25 -11.15 8.77
CA THR A 145 23.08 -9.98 9.11
C THR A 145 22.25 -8.73 9.38
N TYR A 146 21.25 -8.43 8.55
CA TYR A 146 20.52 -7.17 8.60
C TYR A 146 19.25 -7.24 9.46
N PHE A 147 18.49 -8.33 9.30
CA PHE A 147 17.25 -8.60 10.08
C PHE A 147 17.52 -9.44 11.34
N SER A 148 18.71 -9.34 11.91
CA SER A 148 18.94 -9.93 13.24
C SER A 148 18.21 -9.12 14.30
N GLU A 149 17.70 -9.78 15.35
CA GLU A 149 16.96 -9.12 16.43
C GLU A 149 17.76 -7.95 17.03
N THR A 150 19.07 -8.11 17.15
CA THR A 150 19.98 -7.10 17.71
C THR A 150 20.16 -5.89 16.81
N GLU A 151 20.18 -6.06 15.49
CA GLU A 151 20.29 -4.96 14.52
C GLU A 151 18.95 -4.21 14.41
N MET A 152 17.83 -4.95 14.38
CA MET A 152 16.50 -4.33 14.38
C MET A 152 16.24 -3.52 15.65
N MET A 153 16.67 -4.02 16.81
CA MET A 153 16.58 -3.30 18.09
C MET A 153 17.44 -2.02 18.10
N GLN A 154 18.63 -2.03 17.48
CA GLN A 154 19.47 -0.84 17.41
C GLN A 154 18.84 0.25 16.53
N ARG A 155 18.19 -0.15 15.43
CA ARG A 155 17.52 0.74 14.49
C ARG A 155 16.25 1.37 15.06
N ASP A 156 15.41 0.61 15.75
CA ASP A 156 14.23 1.13 16.44
C ASP A 156 14.12 0.60 17.89
N PRO A 157 14.83 1.26 18.84
CA PRO A 157 14.84 0.82 20.23
C PRO A 157 13.50 1.05 20.95
N LEU A 158 12.70 2.04 20.54
CA LEU A 158 11.42 2.33 21.16
C LEU A 158 10.40 1.25 20.79
N LEU A 159 10.27 0.94 19.50
CA LEU A 159 9.37 -0.09 19.02
C LEU A 159 9.72 -1.46 19.63
N TYR A 160 11.02 -1.76 19.72
CA TYR A 160 11.48 -2.99 20.37
C TYR A 160 11.07 -3.03 21.84
N GLU A 161 11.25 -1.96 22.62
CA GLU A 161 10.87 -1.97 24.04
C GLU A 161 9.36 -2.13 24.22
N GLN A 162 8.54 -1.50 23.37
CA GLN A 162 7.08 -1.60 23.39
C GLN A 162 6.55 -3.00 23.04
N LEU A 163 7.13 -3.68 22.04
CA LEU A 163 6.60 -4.96 21.57
C LEU A 163 7.31 -6.19 22.18
N VAL A 164 8.59 -6.07 22.52
CA VAL A 164 9.41 -7.21 22.95
C VAL A 164 10.06 -6.96 24.31
N GLY A 165 10.71 -5.81 24.47
CA GLY A 165 11.54 -5.48 25.63
C GLY A 165 10.79 -5.49 26.96
N GLN A 166 9.57 -4.96 27.03
CA GLN A 166 8.79 -4.92 28.27
C GLN A 166 8.33 -6.31 28.78
N PHE A 167 8.31 -7.32 27.90
CA PHE A 167 7.87 -8.69 28.22
C PHE A 167 9.02 -9.65 28.48
N LEU A 168 10.26 -9.20 28.26
CA LEU A 168 11.46 -9.95 28.57
C LEU A 168 11.84 -9.74 30.04
N THR A 169 12.09 -10.84 30.75
CA THR A 169 12.66 -10.78 32.09
C THR A 169 14.10 -10.28 32.05
N GLU A 170 14.58 -9.68 33.14
CA GLU A 170 15.98 -9.26 33.29
C GLU A 170 17.00 -10.38 33.03
N ARG A 171 16.59 -11.64 33.26
CA ARG A 171 17.42 -12.80 32.95
C ARG A 171 17.46 -13.05 31.44
N GLU A 172 16.32 -13.06 30.76
CA GLU A 172 16.25 -13.23 29.30
C GLU A 172 16.99 -12.08 28.57
N LYS A 173 16.86 -10.84 29.05
CA LYS A 173 17.62 -9.68 28.52
C LYS A 173 19.14 -9.91 28.61
N ARG A 174 19.64 -10.43 29.73
CA ARG A 174 21.08 -10.75 29.89
C ARG A 174 21.52 -11.93 29.02
N GLU A 175 20.69 -12.96 28.86
CA GLU A 175 21.01 -14.10 28.00
C GLU A 175 21.12 -13.66 26.53
N ARG A 176 20.24 -12.76 26.07
CA ARG A 176 20.33 -12.12 24.76
C ARG A 176 21.58 -11.25 24.63
N ASP A 177 21.84 -10.37 25.58
CA ASP A 177 23.01 -9.49 25.52
C ASP A 177 24.34 -10.27 25.59
N ALA A 178 24.31 -11.49 26.18
CA ALA A 178 25.44 -12.41 26.22
C ALA A 178 25.63 -13.22 24.92
N SER A 179 24.59 -13.35 24.07
CA SER A 179 24.71 -14.04 22.78
C SER A 179 25.44 -13.19 21.73
N VAL A 180 25.46 -11.87 21.92
CA VAL A 180 26.22 -10.94 21.09
C VAL A 180 27.72 -11.13 21.34
N PRO A 181 28.55 -11.36 20.31
CA PRO A 181 29.99 -11.53 20.47
C PRO A 181 30.62 -10.33 21.18
N VAL A 182 31.07 -10.53 22.43
CA VAL A 182 31.74 -9.48 23.20
C VAL A 182 33.09 -9.18 22.56
N PRO A 183 33.40 -7.90 22.25
CA PRO A 183 34.70 -7.55 21.69
C PRO A 183 35.82 -7.87 22.70
N GLN A 184 36.85 -8.57 22.24
CA GLN A 184 37.97 -9.02 23.09
C GLN A 184 38.89 -7.88 23.55
N SER A 185 38.75 -6.69 22.98
CA SER A 185 39.57 -5.51 23.27
C SER A 185 38.92 -4.64 24.35
N VAL A 186 39.72 -4.11 25.28
CA VAL A 186 39.26 -3.12 26.28
C VAL A 186 38.61 -1.91 25.61
N VAL A 187 39.16 -1.46 24.48
CA VAL A 187 38.56 -0.37 23.68
C VAL A 187 37.19 -0.78 23.14
N GLY A 188 37.04 -2.03 22.69
CA GLY A 188 35.77 -2.56 22.21
C GLY A 188 34.72 -2.65 23.31
N ILE A 189 35.10 -3.11 24.52
CA ILE A 189 34.19 -3.15 25.67
C ILE A 189 33.71 -1.72 26.03
N LEU A 190 34.61 -0.74 25.99
CA LEU A 190 34.27 0.66 26.23
C LEU A 190 33.34 1.22 25.15
N LEU A 191 33.60 0.94 23.87
CA LEU A 191 32.73 1.35 22.76
C LEU A 191 31.34 0.73 22.91
N SER A 192 31.22 -0.59 23.12
CA SER A 192 29.93 -1.24 23.35
C SER A 192 29.17 -0.65 24.54
N LYS A 193 29.87 -0.23 25.59
CA LYS A 193 29.22 0.41 26.74
C LYS A 193 28.71 1.82 26.41
N ILE A 194 29.48 2.59 25.64
CA ILE A 194 29.06 3.89 25.12
C ILE A 194 27.84 3.74 24.22
N ASP A 195 27.84 2.76 23.31
CA ASP A 195 26.73 2.50 22.41
C ASP A 195 25.46 2.10 23.19
N GLN A 196 25.59 1.27 24.22
CA GLN A 196 24.48 0.92 25.13
C GLN A 196 23.93 2.15 25.88
N ASP A 197 24.81 3.02 26.36
CA ASP A 197 24.39 4.20 27.13
C ASP A 197 23.71 5.23 26.20
N GLN A 198 24.21 5.38 24.97
CA GLN A 198 23.58 6.17 23.92
C GLN A 198 22.20 5.61 23.56
N ALA A 199 22.07 4.31 23.34
CA ALA A 199 20.80 3.66 23.02
C ALA A 199 19.74 3.83 24.14
N LYS A 200 20.17 3.84 25.41
CA LYS A 200 19.28 4.13 26.54
C LYS A 200 18.85 5.59 26.58
N GLU A 201 19.77 6.51 26.32
CA GLU A 201 19.48 7.94 26.25
C GLU A 201 18.51 8.26 25.11
N THR A 202 18.71 7.66 23.92
CA THR A 202 17.79 7.83 22.78
C THR A 202 16.41 7.28 23.08
N LEU A 203 16.32 6.08 23.66
CA LEU A 203 15.04 5.50 24.08
C LEU A 203 14.32 6.41 25.08
N GLN A 204 15.02 6.88 26.13
CA GLN A 204 14.43 7.77 27.13
C GLN A 204 13.93 9.07 26.49
N LYS A 205 14.69 9.62 25.54
CA LYS A 205 14.28 10.82 24.79
C LYS A 205 13.01 10.56 23.97
N LEU A 206 12.98 9.48 23.21
CA LEU A 206 11.83 9.10 22.38
C LEU A 206 10.57 8.86 23.23
N GLU A 207 10.68 8.17 24.37
CA GLU A 207 9.57 7.97 25.30
C GLU A 207 9.06 9.30 25.87
N THR A 208 9.96 10.22 26.23
CA THR A 208 9.53 11.55 26.70
C THR A 208 8.86 12.38 25.61
N GLU A 209 9.29 12.22 24.36
CA GLU A 209 8.73 12.92 23.20
C GLU A 209 7.34 12.37 22.84
N GLU A 210 7.15 11.05 22.80
CA GLU A 210 5.85 10.40 22.62
C GLU A 210 4.87 10.88 23.71
N ARG A 211 5.30 10.84 24.98
CA ARG A 211 4.50 11.34 26.10
C ARG A 211 4.14 12.83 25.99
N HIS A 212 5.00 13.63 25.36
CA HIS A 212 4.76 15.05 25.15
C HIS A 212 3.79 15.29 23.99
N GLN A 213 3.96 14.59 22.87
CA GLN A 213 3.04 14.63 21.73
C GLN A 213 1.63 14.23 22.14
N GLU A 214 1.49 13.19 22.96
CA GLU A 214 0.20 12.78 23.52
C GLU A 214 -0.43 13.88 24.40
N GLN A 215 0.38 14.58 25.21
CA GLN A 215 -0.12 15.70 26.03
C GLN A 215 -0.49 16.91 25.18
N GLU A 216 0.24 17.20 24.10
CA GLU A 216 -0.07 18.30 23.17
C GLU A 216 -1.33 18.03 22.34
N GLU A 217 -1.55 16.79 21.88
CA GLU A 217 -2.82 16.41 21.23
C GLU A 217 -4.02 16.59 22.17
N ASP A 218 -3.86 16.27 23.46
CA ASP A 218 -4.89 16.43 24.48
C ASP A 218 -5.10 17.90 24.91
N SER A 219 -4.06 18.73 24.75
CA SER A 219 -4.03 20.13 25.21
C SER A 219 -4.29 21.17 24.12
N GLN A 220 -4.52 20.79 22.85
CA GLN A 220 -4.79 21.75 21.77
C GLN A 220 -5.97 22.67 22.15
N PRO A 221 -5.72 23.97 22.43
CA PRO A 221 -6.77 24.87 22.86
C PRO A 221 -7.58 25.28 21.63
N ALA A 222 -8.89 25.03 21.68
CA ALA A 222 -9.86 25.52 20.69
C ALA A 222 -10.06 27.06 20.75
N GLU A 223 -9.02 27.84 21.05
CA GLU A 223 -9.08 29.31 21.08
C GLU A 223 -9.01 29.96 19.68
N ARG A 224 -9.63 29.35 18.67
CA ARG A 224 -9.79 30.00 17.35
C ARG A 224 -11.20 29.96 16.78
N ILE A 225 -12.22 29.76 17.63
CA ILE A 225 -13.62 29.93 17.21
C ILE A 225 -14.38 30.94 18.09
N ALA A 226 -13.83 31.38 19.22
CA ALA A 226 -14.49 32.36 20.08
C ALA A 226 -14.42 33.82 19.56
N ASP A 227 -13.51 34.15 18.62
CA ASP A 227 -13.32 35.53 18.15
C ASP A 227 -13.73 35.76 16.68
N ARG A 228 -14.84 35.15 16.26
CA ARG A 228 -15.68 35.77 15.24
C ARG A 228 -16.81 36.49 15.95
N SER A 229 -16.48 37.62 16.57
CA SER A 229 -17.44 38.62 17.02
C SER A 229 -18.43 38.91 15.89
N ARG A 230 -19.62 38.30 15.95
CA ARG A 230 -20.71 38.54 14.99
C ARG A 230 -21.07 40.03 15.03
N PRO A 231 -21.26 40.71 13.88
CA PRO A 231 -21.55 42.14 13.87
C PRO A 231 -22.86 42.40 14.60
N ASN A 232 -22.80 43.16 15.69
CA ASN A 232 -23.96 43.50 16.50
C ASN A 232 -24.79 44.56 15.76
N SER A 233 -25.71 44.12 14.89
CA SER A 233 -26.62 45.00 14.16
C SER A 233 -27.92 45.18 14.97
N PRO A 234 -28.28 46.40 15.37
CA PRO A 234 -29.44 46.64 16.24
C PRO A 234 -30.72 46.56 15.41
N GLY A 235 -31.43 45.43 15.49
CA GLY A 235 -32.74 45.27 14.84
C GLY A 235 -33.22 43.85 14.61
N PHE A 236 -32.39 42.82 14.79
CA PHE A 236 -32.84 41.44 14.70
C PHE A 236 -33.29 40.92 16.08
N PRO A 237 -34.55 40.47 16.23
CA PRO A 237 -35.02 39.95 17.51
C PRO A 237 -34.25 38.67 17.86
N ARG A 238 -33.69 38.65 19.07
CA ARG A 238 -32.90 37.59 19.71
C ARG A 238 -33.70 36.32 20.03
N ALA A 239 -34.69 35.97 19.22
CA ALA A 239 -35.52 34.81 19.46
C ALA A 239 -36.03 34.27 18.13
N GLN A 240 -35.35 33.25 17.60
CA GLN A 240 -35.97 32.22 16.76
C GLN A 240 -34.96 31.09 16.52
N TRP A 241 -35.34 29.91 17.01
CA TRP A 241 -34.89 28.57 16.59
C TRP A 241 -33.43 28.18 16.82
N GLY A 242 -33.25 27.27 17.77
CA GLY A 242 -32.02 26.52 18.00
C GLY A 242 -30.98 27.27 18.82
N ASN A 243 -31.18 27.35 20.14
CA ASN A 243 -30.08 27.60 21.07
C ASN A 243 -29.14 26.38 21.01
N PHE A 244 -28.28 26.33 19.99
CA PHE A 244 -27.32 25.25 19.79
C PHE A 244 -25.99 25.53 20.48
N ASP A 245 -25.84 26.65 21.21
CA ASP A 245 -24.56 26.97 21.85
C ASP A 245 -24.17 25.93 22.92
N GLU A 246 -25.13 25.46 23.73
CA GLU A 246 -24.89 24.38 24.71
C GLU A 246 -24.79 23.00 24.04
N GLU A 247 -25.63 22.71 23.04
CA GLU A 247 -25.62 21.42 22.33
C GLU A 247 -24.38 21.26 21.44
N GLU A 248 -23.86 22.33 20.86
CA GLU A 248 -22.61 22.33 20.09
C GLU A 248 -21.40 22.16 21.01
N VAL A 249 -21.42 22.78 22.19
CA VAL A 249 -20.41 22.54 23.24
C VAL A 249 -20.47 21.10 23.73
N GLU A 250 -21.67 20.52 23.94
CA GLU A 250 -21.84 19.12 24.32
C GLU A 250 -21.43 18.15 23.20
N ARG A 251 -21.76 18.43 21.93
CA ARG A 251 -21.31 17.62 20.78
C ARG A 251 -19.79 17.63 20.64
N VAL A 252 -19.16 18.81 20.79
CA VAL A 252 -17.70 18.93 20.74
C VAL A 252 -17.06 18.23 21.93
N ALA A 253 -17.64 18.33 23.14
CA ALA A 253 -17.18 17.60 24.31
C ALA A 253 -17.32 16.08 24.15
N ALA A 254 -18.44 15.59 23.62
CA ALA A 254 -18.65 14.17 23.33
C ALA A 254 -17.72 13.65 22.24
N GLN A 255 -17.42 14.46 21.22
CA GLN A 255 -16.44 14.12 20.18
C GLN A 255 -15.00 14.10 20.74
N ARG A 256 -14.70 14.96 21.72
CA ARG A 256 -13.44 14.95 22.47
C ARG A 256 -13.33 13.71 23.33
N GLU A 257 -14.36 13.40 24.12
CA GLU A 257 -14.41 12.20 24.96
C GLU A 257 -14.34 10.91 24.11
N ALA A 258 -14.95 10.89 22.92
CA ALA A 258 -14.82 9.77 21.99
C ALA A 258 -13.41 9.63 21.39
N ARG A 259 -12.72 10.74 21.11
CA ARG A 259 -11.31 10.76 20.69
C ARG A 259 -10.39 10.32 21.81
N GLU A 260 -10.56 10.86 23.02
CA GLU A 260 -9.84 10.48 24.24
C GLU A 260 -10.04 8.98 24.54
N LYS A 261 -11.28 8.46 24.43
CA LYS A 261 -11.58 7.03 24.57
C LYS A 261 -10.90 6.17 23.50
N ARG A 262 -10.85 6.64 22.24
CA ARG A 262 -10.13 5.94 21.15
C ARG A 262 -8.61 5.95 21.38
N ALA A 263 -8.03 7.07 21.80
CA ALA A 263 -6.61 7.18 22.15
C ALA A 263 -6.25 6.30 23.36
N HIS A 264 -7.12 6.28 24.39
CA HIS A 264 -6.96 5.41 25.54
C HIS A 264 -7.12 3.92 25.18
N GLN A 265 -8.02 3.57 24.27
CA GLN A 265 -8.13 2.21 23.72
C GLN A 265 -6.88 1.79 22.96
N ARG A 266 -6.23 2.70 22.22
CA ARG A 266 -4.93 2.42 21.58
C ARG A 266 -3.83 2.12 22.61
N ARG A 267 -3.83 2.79 23.77
CA ARG A 267 -2.91 2.51 24.91
C ARG A 267 -3.23 1.23 25.68
N LEU A 268 -4.50 0.85 25.78
CA LEU A 268 -4.94 -0.35 26.50
C LEU A 268 -4.87 -1.64 25.65
N ALA A 269 -4.46 -1.55 24.39
CA ALA A 269 -4.41 -2.68 23.48
C ALA A 269 -3.36 -3.73 23.87
N ILE A 270 -2.34 -3.33 24.65
CA ILE A 270 -1.27 -4.22 25.08
C ILE A 270 -1.44 -4.50 26.59
N PRO A 271 -1.76 -5.74 27.00
CA PRO A 271 -1.90 -6.10 28.40
C PRO A 271 -0.59 -5.85 29.18
N PRO A 272 -0.67 -5.51 30.48
CA PRO A 272 0.53 -5.35 31.29
C PRO A 272 1.35 -6.64 31.31
N ALA A 273 2.68 -6.54 31.33
CA ALA A 273 3.61 -7.64 31.06
C ALA A 273 3.42 -8.94 31.86
N HIS A 274 2.78 -8.87 33.03
CA HIS A 274 2.48 -10.03 33.87
C HIS A 274 1.23 -10.82 33.42
N LEU A 275 0.42 -10.28 32.51
CA LEU A 275 -0.77 -10.91 31.94
C LEU A 275 -0.54 -11.49 30.55
N VAL A 276 0.62 -11.22 29.95
CA VAL A 276 0.94 -11.69 28.60
C VAL A 276 1.45 -13.13 28.66
N THR A 277 0.72 -14.01 27.98
CA THR A 277 1.05 -15.44 27.87
C THR A 277 2.26 -15.63 26.94
N ALA A 278 2.97 -16.75 27.07
CA ALA A 278 4.10 -17.08 26.18
C ALA A 278 3.73 -16.98 24.68
N GLY A 279 2.55 -17.47 24.28
CA GLY A 279 2.08 -17.35 22.89
C GLY A 279 1.82 -15.90 22.46
N GLU A 280 1.29 -15.05 23.34
CA GLU A 280 1.10 -13.62 23.05
C GLU A 280 2.44 -12.89 22.95
N ARG A 281 3.44 -13.28 23.75
CA ARG A 281 4.81 -12.76 23.60
C ARG A 281 5.41 -13.09 22.24
N ASP A 282 5.15 -14.29 21.73
CA ASP A 282 5.66 -14.70 20.41
C ASP A 282 4.93 -13.92 19.30
N LEU A 283 3.61 -13.74 19.41
CA LEU A 283 2.87 -12.87 18.48
C LEU A 283 3.40 -11.42 18.48
N LEU A 284 3.67 -10.84 19.65
CA LEU A 284 4.22 -9.48 19.73
C LEU A 284 5.64 -9.38 19.15
N ARG A 285 6.44 -10.44 19.23
CA ARG A 285 7.74 -10.53 18.55
C ARG A 285 7.56 -10.61 17.03
N ASP A 286 6.60 -11.41 16.56
CA ASP A 286 6.30 -11.52 15.14
C ASP A 286 5.76 -10.19 14.58
N GLU A 287 4.96 -9.45 15.35
CA GLU A 287 4.51 -8.09 15.02
C GLU A 287 5.70 -7.12 14.93
N PHE A 288 6.64 -7.17 15.87
CA PHE A 288 7.86 -6.36 15.80
C PHE A 288 8.63 -6.64 14.50
N ILE A 289 8.87 -7.91 14.19
CA ILE A 289 9.56 -8.33 12.97
C ILE A 289 8.76 -7.88 11.73
N GLY A 290 7.44 -8.08 11.74
CA GLY A 290 6.54 -7.71 10.65
C GLY A 290 6.55 -6.21 10.35
N ILE A 291 6.54 -5.35 11.37
CA ILE A 291 6.65 -3.90 11.21
C ILE A 291 8.00 -3.52 10.60
N MET A 292 9.10 -4.12 11.07
CA MET A 292 10.43 -3.87 10.52
C MET A 292 10.52 -4.29 9.06
N HIS A 293 9.99 -5.46 8.71
CA HIS A 293 9.91 -5.93 7.32
C HIS A 293 9.05 -5.01 6.45
N ALA A 294 7.89 -4.56 6.96
CA ALA A 294 7.00 -3.67 6.23
C ALA A 294 7.65 -2.32 5.93
N ARG A 295 8.36 -1.73 6.90
CA ARG A 295 9.12 -0.48 6.71
C ARG A 295 10.24 -0.65 5.67
N PHE A 296 10.95 -1.78 5.71
CA PHE A 296 11.96 -2.09 4.71
C PHE A 296 11.37 -2.13 3.30
N ILE A 297 10.27 -2.87 3.12
CA ILE A 297 9.59 -3.00 1.82
C ILE A 297 9.03 -1.64 1.36
N ALA A 298 8.46 -0.85 2.26
CA ALA A 298 7.96 0.50 1.98
C ALA A 298 9.08 1.49 1.58
N GLY A 299 10.33 1.23 1.99
CA GLY A 299 11.47 2.10 1.68
C GLY A 299 11.70 3.20 2.71
N GLU A 300 11.25 2.98 3.94
CA GLU A 300 11.29 3.98 5.01
C GLU A 300 12.60 3.95 5.81
N GLU A 301 13.49 2.99 5.52
CA GLU A 301 14.74 2.84 6.26
C GLU A 301 15.86 3.73 5.71
N GLU A 302 16.10 4.86 6.37
CA GLU A 302 17.06 5.87 5.92
C GLU A 302 18.52 5.37 5.80
N GLU A 303 18.91 4.41 6.66
CA GLU A 303 20.27 3.86 6.68
C GLU A 303 20.54 2.89 5.52
N PHE A 304 19.49 2.40 4.84
CA PHE A 304 19.61 1.44 3.75
C PHE A 304 19.65 2.11 2.38
N ASP A 305 20.63 1.73 1.56
CA ASP A 305 20.76 2.22 0.19
C ASP A 305 19.88 1.41 -0.79
N TYR A 306 18.61 1.78 -0.88
CA TYR A 306 17.63 1.15 -1.77
C TYR A 306 17.96 1.22 -3.26
N THR A 307 18.84 2.13 -3.69
CA THR A 307 19.18 2.27 -5.11
C THR A 307 19.80 1.01 -5.70
N LYS A 308 20.48 0.23 -4.84
CA LYS A 308 21.11 -1.05 -5.18
C LYS A 308 20.09 -2.18 -5.42
N VAL A 309 18.93 -2.12 -4.79
CA VAL A 309 17.89 -3.15 -4.89
C VAL A 309 16.86 -2.74 -5.94
N ASP A 310 16.36 -1.51 -5.87
CA ASP A 310 15.26 -1.02 -6.71
C ASP A 310 15.58 -1.05 -8.21
N ASN A 311 16.85 -0.89 -8.60
CA ASN A 311 17.29 -0.88 -9.99
C ASN A 311 18.06 -2.15 -10.40
N SER A 312 18.07 -3.19 -9.57
CA SER A 312 18.80 -4.42 -9.83
C SER A 312 17.87 -5.53 -10.26
N ASP A 313 18.10 -6.04 -11.46
CA ASP A 313 17.34 -7.16 -12.03
C ASP A 313 17.68 -8.49 -11.33
N ASP A 314 18.77 -8.57 -10.54
CA ASP A 314 19.14 -9.76 -9.75
C ASP A 314 18.12 -10.11 -8.65
N TYR A 315 17.18 -9.20 -8.37
CA TYR A 315 16.09 -9.39 -7.41
C TYR A 315 14.73 -9.57 -8.09
N ASP A 316 14.68 -9.67 -9.42
CA ASP A 316 13.46 -10.04 -10.15
C ASP A 316 13.20 -11.54 -9.95
N ASP A 317 12.36 -11.85 -8.97
CA ASP A 317 11.91 -13.21 -8.71
C ASP A 317 10.73 -13.57 -9.62
N LEU A 318 10.99 -14.46 -10.58
CA LEU A 318 9.99 -14.90 -11.54
C LEU A 318 8.84 -15.64 -10.87
N ASP A 319 9.10 -16.38 -9.79
CA ASP A 319 8.07 -17.14 -9.08
C ASP A 319 7.07 -16.18 -8.41
N THR A 320 7.58 -15.11 -7.79
CA THR A 320 6.76 -14.04 -7.21
C THR A 320 5.95 -13.31 -8.30
N VAL A 321 6.56 -13.03 -9.46
CA VAL A 321 5.83 -12.39 -10.58
C VAL A 321 4.73 -13.30 -11.12
N GLU A 322 5.00 -14.60 -11.26
CA GLU A 322 4.01 -15.57 -11.71
C GLU A 322 2.85 -15.67 -10.71
N GLN A 323 3.14 -15.69 -9.41
CA GLN A 323 2.11 -15.70 -8.38
C GLN A 323 1.26 -14.42 -8.42
N ASP A 324 1.86 -13.24 -8.53
CA ASP A 324 1.13 -11.96 -8.65
C ASP A 324 0.27 -11.91 -9.93
N GLU A 325 0.70 -12.56 -11.01
CA GLU A 325 -0.08 -12.68 -12.24
C GLU A 325 -1.25 -13.67 -12.08
N GLN A 326 -1.03 -14.78 -11.38
CA GLN A 326 -2.09 -15.74 -11.03
C GLN A 326 -3.13 -15.11 -10.10
N GLU A 327 -2.72 -14.42 -9.04
CA GLU A 327 -3.63 -13.76 -8.09
C GLU A 327 -4.51 -12.70 -8.78
N ARG A 328 -3.93 -11.89 -9.66
CA ARG A 328 -4.70 -10.94 -10.49
C ARG A 328 -5.73 -11.63 -11.38
N TYR A 329 -5.38 -12.78 -11.95
CA TYR A 329 -6.31 -13.56 -12.78
C TYR A 329 -7.49 -14.09 -11.96
N PHE A 330 -7.26 -14.55 -10.73
CA PHE A 330 -8.33 -15.03 -9.85
C PHE A 330 -9.21 -13.90 -9.33
N ASP A 331 -8.63 -12.75 -8.96
CA ASP A 331 -9.39 -11.58 -8.52
C ASP A 331 -10.33 -11.08 -9.64
N ASP A 332 -9.84 -11.02 -10.88
CA ASP A 332 -10.64 -10.62 -12.05
C ASP A 332 -11.76 -11.65 -12.36
N GLU A 333 -11.52 -12.97 -12.18
CA GLU A 333 -12.55 -14.01 -12.34
C GLU A 333 -13.64 -13.93 -11.26
N GLU A 334 -13.29 -13.72 -9.99
CA GLU A 334 -14.26 -13.54 -8.90
C GLU A 334 -15.14 -12.30 -9.13
N GLU A 335 -14.57 -11.19 -9.61
CA GLU A 335 -15.32 -9.99 -9.95
C GLU A 335 -16.26 -10.18 -11.16
N GLU A 336 -15.88 -11.01 -12.13
CA GLU A 336 -16.75 -11.35 -13.27
C GLU A 336 -17.91 -12.28 -12.85
N GLU A 337 -17.66 -13.26 -11.97
CA GLU A 337 -18.71 -14.13 -11.41
C GLU A 337 -19.71 -13.34 -10.54
N GLU A 338 -19.24 -12.41 -9.69
CA GLU A 338 -20.11 -11.55 -8.89
C GLU A 338 -20.96 -10.59 -9.76
N GLN A 339 -20.42 -10.12 -10.89
CA GLN A 339 -21.14 -9.27 -11.85
C GLN A 339 -22.19 -10.05 -12.65
N GLU A 340 -21.92 -11.32 -12.98
CA GLU A 340 -22.88 -12.17 -13.69
C GLU A 340 -24.07 -12.57 -12.77
N ASP A 341 -23.80 -12.81 -11.48
CA ASP A 341 -24.82 -13.10 -10.47
C ASP A 341 -25.63 -11.85 -10.04
N GLY A 342 -25.02 -10.65 -10.08
CA GLY A 342 -25.71 -9.39 -9.83
C GLY A 342 -26.65 -8.95 -10.97
N ALA A 343 -26.33 -9.30 -12.22
CA ALA A 343 -27.13 -8.94 -13.40
C ALA A 343 -28.37 -9.84 -13.58
N THR A 344 -28.34 -11.08 -13.11
CA THR A 344 -29.48 -12.02 -13.23
C THR A 344 -30.55 -11.81 -12.14
N ALA A 345 -30.24 -11.08 -11.06
CA ALA A 345 -31.16 -10.81 -9.96
C ALA A 345 -32.27 -9.77 -10.28
N THR A 346 -32.11 -8.93 -11.31
CA THR A 346 -33.10 -7.87 -11.63
C THR A 346 -34.16 -8.24 -12.69
N ALA A 347 -34.08 -9.44 -13.29
CA ALA A 347 -35.04 -9.89 -14.30
C ALA A 347 -35.98 -11.03 -13.85
N ASN A 348 -35.77 -11.64 -12.67
CA ASN A 348 -36.46 -12.88 -12.28
C ASN A 348 -37.32 -12.77 -11.00
N ALA A 349 -37.91 -11.59 -10.72
CA ALA A 349 -38.85 -11.44 -9.61
C ALA A 349 -40.25 -12.07 -9.85
N GLU A 350 -40.52 -12.61 -11.04
CA GLU A 350 -41.83 -13.18 -11.39
C GLU A 350 -41.73 -14.55 -12.08
N ARG A 351 -41.02 -15.52 -11.49
CA ARG A 351 -41.31 -16.94 -11.80
C ARG A 351 -41.04 -17.86 -10.62
N SER A 352 -42.07 -17.88 -9.77
CA SER A 352 -42.38 -18.92 -8.81
C SER A 352 -42.05 -20.34 -9.30
N CYS A 353 -41.34 -21.07 -8.44
CA CYS A 353 -41.41 -22.52 -8.23
C CYS A 353 -41.08 -23.43 -9.43
N ASN A 354 -39.79 -23.71 -9.61
CA ASN A 354 -39.34 -25.08 -9.83
C ASN A 354 -38.05 -25.32 -9.05
N ARG A 355 -38.26 -25.70 -7.79
CA ARG A 355 -37.24 -26.19 -6.87
C ARG A 355 -36.69 -27.50 -7.42
N MET A 356 -35.53 -27.42 -8.06
CA MET A 356 -34.70 -28.57 -8.37
C MET A 356 -34.27 -29.19 -7.04
N GLU A 357 -34.73 -30.41 -6.77
CA GLU A 357 -34.24 -31.22 -5.67
C GLU A 357 -32.79 -31.61 -6.00
N VAL A 358 -31.86 -30.74 -5.63
CA VAL A 358 -30.48 -31.13 -5.41
C VAL A 358 -30.50 -31.88 -4.10
N GLU A 359 -30.21 -33.17 -4.19
CA GLU A 359 -29.93 -34.03 -3.04
C GLU A 359 -28.91 -33.29 -2.16
N LYS A 360 -29.32 -32.95 -0.94
CA LYS A 360 -28.42 -32.46 0.10
C LYS A 360 -27.51 -33.63 0.46
N GLU A 361 -26.42 -33.79 -0.27
CA GLU A 361 -25.26 -34.50 0.26
C GLU A 361 -24.74 -33.65 1.42
N ASP A 362 -24.60 -34.30 2.57
CA ASP A 362 -24.27 -33.68 3.84
C ASP A 362 -23.01 -32.81 3.72
N GLU A 363 -23.17 -31.48 3.74
CA GLU A 363 -22.10 -30.53 4.08
C GLU A 363 -21.60 -30.95 5.46
N SER A 364 -20.46 -31.66 5.48
CA SER A 364 -19.79 -32.04 6.71
C SER A 364 -19.47 -30.78 7.48
N GLU A 365 -20.01 -30.66 8.70
CA GLU A 365 -19.77 -29.52 9.59
C GLU A 365 -18.28 -29.19 9.65
N ASP A 366 -17.89 -28.01 9.17
CA ASP A 366 -16.49 -27.59 9.18
C ASP A 366 -15.98 -27.44 10.62
N ASP A 367 -14.67 -27.56 10.83
CA ASP A 367 -14.05 -27.47 12.17
C ASP A 367 -14.42 -26.17 12.92
N LEU A 368 -14.73 -25.11 12.18
CA LEU A 368 -15.23 -23.83 12.67
C LEU A 368 -16.65 -23.92 13.25
N ASP A 369 -17.55 -24.68 12.63
CA ASP A 369 -18.91 -24.91 13.12
C ASP A 369 -18.92 -25.76 14.40
N ILE A 370 -18.03 -26.75 14.45
CA ILE A 370 -17.81 -27.59 15.63
C ILE A 370 -17.29 -26.72 16.79
N TYR A 371 -16.31 -25.85 16.52
CA TYR A 371 -15.77 -24.92 17.50
C TYR A 371 -16.82 -23.93 18.02
N MET A 372 -17.59 -23.31 17.12
CA MET A 372 -18.65 -22.36 17.47
C MET A 372 -19.76 -23.02 18.29
N ARG A 373 -20.16 -24.25 17.98
CA ARG A 373 -21.08 -25.02 18.84
C ARG A 373 -20.49 -25.31 20.22
N HIS A 374 -19.22 -25.71 20.27
CA HIS A 374 -18.55 -26.00 21.55
C HIS A 374 -18.44 -24.74 22.43
N LEU A 375 -18.11 -23.60 21.83
CA LEU A 375 -18.03 -22.31 22.51
C LEU A 375 -19.40 -21.85 22.99
N ASN A 376 -20.43 -21.93 22.14
CA ASN A 376 -21.80 -21.58 22.51
C ASN A 376 -22.32 -22.47 23.64
N ARG A 377 -22.06 -23.79 23.59
CA ARG A 377 -22.42 -24.73 24.66
C ARG A 377 -21.70 -24.41 25.97
N HIS A 378 -20.43 -24.01 25.92
CA HIS A 378 -19.67 -23.62 27.10
C HIS A 378 -20.20 -22.30 27.70
N LEU A 379 -20.57 -21.33 26.87
CA LEU A 379 -21.14 -20.06 27.29
C LEU A 379 -22.52 -20.24 27.92
N GLU A 380 -23.36 -21.12 27.35
CA GLU A 380 -24.65 -21.52 27.93
C GLU A 380 -24.49 -22.20 29.29
N GLN A 381 -23.49 -23.07 29.44
CA GLN A 381 -23.19 -23.73 30.71
C GLN A 381 -22.71 -22.73 31.77
N GLN A 382 -21.90 -21.73 31.41
CA GLN A 382 -21.51 -20.66 32.34
C GLN A 382 -22.70 -19.78 32.75
N GLN A 383 -23.61 -19.48 31.82
CA GLN A 383 -24.83 -18.74 32.13
C GLN A 383 -25.77 -19.53 33.04
N GLN A 384 -25.90 -20.85 32.83
CA GLN A 384 -26.68 -21.73 33.70
C GLN A 384 -26.06 -21.93 35.09
N GLN A 385 -24.72 -21.95 35.20
CA GLN A 385 -24.04 -22.00 36.49
C GLN A 385 -24.16 -20.68 37.27
N ARG A 386 -24.18 -19.53 36.58
CA ARG A 386 -24.44 -18.22 37.19
C ARG A 386 -25.89 -18.04 37.65
N THR A 387 -26.86 -18.65 36.98
CA THR A 387 -28.28 -18.57 37.38
C THR A 387 -28.66 -19.55 38.49
N THR A 388 -27.85 -20.59 38.72
CA THR A 388 -28.07 -21.61 39.77
C THR A 388 -27.29 -21.37 41.08
N SER A 389 -26.45 -20.33 41.15
CA SER A 389 -25.60 -20.01 42.31
C SER A 389 -26.14 -18.91 43.24
N VAL A 390 -27.44 -18.57 43.13
CA VAL A 390 -28.15 -17.75 44.14
C VAL A 390 -29.16 -18.60 44.90
N ASP A 391 -28.67 -19.47 45.80
CA ASP A 391 -29.26 -19.71 47.13
C ASP A 391 -28.53 -20.83 47.89
N GLY A 392 -27.98 -20.50 49.08
CA GLY A 392 -27.63 -21.46 50.12
C GLY A 392 -26.16 -21.46 50.58
N PRO A 393 -25.86 -21.35 51.90
CA PRO A 393 -24.50 -21.26 52.40
C PRO A 393 -23.89 -22.66 52.53
N VAL A 394 -22.74 -22.91 51.89
CA VAL A 394 -21.95 -24.11 52.12
C VAL A 394 -20.75 -23.75 52.99
N ARG A 395 -20.74 -24.35 54.18
CA ARG A 395 -19.69 -24.27 55.19
C ARG A 395 -18.59 -25.26 54.79
N ASP A 396 -17.38 -24.75 54.56
CA ASP A 396 -16.20 -25.58 54.24
C ASP A 396 -15.62 -26.20 55.54
N PRO A 397 -15.45 -27.54 55.63
CA PRO A 397 -14.96 -28.21 56.83
C PRO A 397 -13.43 -28.41 56.90
N ASN A 398 -12.60 -27.78 56.06
CA ASN A 398 -11.16 -28.10 56.08
C ASN A 398 -10.18 -26.91 56.09
N CYS A 399 -10.57 -25.78 56.70
CA CYS A 399 -9.65 -24.68 56.99
C CYS A 399 -9.04 -24.85 58.39
N GLU A 400 -7.95 -25.61 58.48
CA GLU A 400 -7.04 -25.53 59.64
C GLU A 400 -6.25 -24.21 59.53
N TYR A 401 -6.49 -23.33 60.49
CA TYR A 401 -5.77 -22.10 60.72
C TYR A 401 -4.61 -22.45 61.66
N ASP A 402 -3.38 -22.54 61.15
CA ASP A 402 -2.19 -22.45 61.99
C ASP A 402 -1.94 -20.97 62.29
N SER A 403 -2.49 -20.53 63.42
CA SER A 403 -2.07 -19.29 64.09
C SER A 403 -0.89 -19.62 65.00
N ASP A 404 0.32 -19.26 64.59
CA ASP A 404 1.45 -19.09 65.49
C ASP A 404 1.25 -17.80 66.29
N ASP A 405 0.99 -17.94 67.59
CA ASP A 405 1.26 -16.92 68.61
C ASP A 405 1.81 -17.63 69.87
N GLU A 406 2.90 -17.03 70.38
CA GLU A 406 3.74 -17.30 71.59
C GLU A 406 4.96 -18.24 71.48
#